data_AF-A0A1S2JZ24-F1
#
_entry.id   AF-A0A1S2JZ24-F1
#
_cell.length_a   1.000
_cell.length_b   1.000
_cell.length_c   1.000
_cell.angle_alpha   90.00
_cell.angle_beta   90.00
_cell.angle_gamma   90.00
#
_symmetry.space_group_name_H-M   'P 1'
#
loop_
_entity.id
_entity.type
_entity.pdbx_description
1 polymer ?
#
loop_
_entity_poly.entity_id
_entity_poly.type
_entity_poly.pdbx_seq_one_letter_code
_entity_poly.pdbx_strand_id
1 'polypeptide(L)'
;MENRELWFDENGQPAILTLARLIDALSRDEDFASVAKLYAPRKDLAKVVAELITDEHVPFLSALRYKPSGLKKRADWEEVWDLQRQEDAAPDEPAKRKIRDSIPVPPRYTSADLLRPSYWRARGKLDVPKERFVSYGQTNAATPELYG
;
A
#
# COMPACT_ATOMS: atom_id res chain seq x y z
N MET A 1 -14.26 -0.15 -9.69
CA MET A 1 -13.23 0.12 -8.66
C MET A 1 -12.16 1.10 -9.12
N GLU A 2 -11.74 1.11 -10.40
CA GLU A 2 -10.73 2.08 -10.89
C GLU A 2 -11.32 3.45 -11.30
N ASN A 3 -12.64 3.63 -11.24
CA ASN A 3 -13.25 4.92 -11.55
C ASN A 3 -12.79 5.97 -10.52
N ARG A 4 -12.21 7.07 -11.02
CA ARG A 4 -11.74 8.21 -10.24
C ARG A 4 -12.83 8.76 -9.32
N GLU A 5 -14.09 8.78 -9.73
CA GLU A 5 -15.20 9.34 -8.94
C GLU A 5 -15.44 8.59 -7.62
N LEU A 6 -14.94 7.35 -7.49
CA LEU A 6 -14.99 6.63 -6.22
C LEU A 6 -13.99 7.20 -5.21
N TRP A 7 -12.86 7.74 -5.66
CA TRP A 7 -11.71 8.06 -4.80
C TRP A 7 -11.48 9.56 -4.63
N PHE A 8 -12.37 10.39 -5.17
CA PHE A 8 -12.25 11.84 -5.14
C PHE A 8 -13.59 12.48 -4.74
N ASP A 9 -13.54 13.53 -3.92
CA ASP A 9 -14.73 14.30 -3.54
C ASP A 9 -15.19 15.27 -4.65
N GLU A 10 -16.27 16.01 -4.40
CA GLU A 10 -16.84 16.99 -5.33
C GLU A 10 -15.87 18.12 -5.69
N ASN A 11 -14.86 18.38 -4.85
CA ASN A 11 -13.81 19.37 -5.10
C ASN A 11 -12.59 18.76 -5.82
N GLY A 12 -12.65 17.48 -6.19
CA GLY A 12 -11.58 16.76 -6.84
C GLY A 12 -10.39 16.45 -5.92
N GLN A 13 -10.60 16.42 -4.60
CA GLN A 13 -9.58 16.01 -3.61
C GLN A 13 -9.67 14.50 -3.34
N PRO A 14 -8.52 13.79 -3.18
CA PRO A 14 -8.53 12.39 -2.79
C PRO A 14 -9.31 12.18 -1.49
N ALA A 15 -10.22 11.20 -1.48
CA ALA A 15 -11.09 10.91 -0.35
C ALA A 15 -10.93 9.47 0.11
N ILE A 16 -10.86 9.31 1.44
CA ILE A 16 -10.87 8.00 2.07
C ILE A 16 -12.31 7.47 2.08
N LEU A 17 -12.50 6.20 1.73
CA LEU A 17 -13.77 5.50 1.72
C LEU A 17 -13.79 4.31 2.68
N THR A 18 -14.98 4.05 3.23
CA THR A 18 -15.20 2.78 3.92
C THR A 18 -15.54 1.66 2.95
N LEU A 19 -15.28 0.41 3.32
CA LEU A 19 -15.68 -0.76 2.53
C LEU A 19 -17.18 -0.75 2.22
N ALA A 20 -18.00 -0.41 3.23
CA ALA A 20 -19.45 -0.32 3.07
C ALA A 20 -19.85 0.76 2.04
N ARG A 21 -19.22 1.94 2.07
CA ARG A 21 -19.48 3.01 1.08
C ARG A 21 -19.02 2.60 -0.32
N LEU A 22 -17.90 1.90 -0.43
CA LEU A 22 -17.43 1.38 -1.72
C LEU A 22 -18.40 0.33 -2.28
N ILE A 23 -18.87 -0.60 -1.46
CA ILE A 23 -19.88 -1.61 -1.86
C ILE A 23 -21.17 -0.92 -2.31
N ASP A 24 -21.64 0.07 -1.56
CA ASP A 24 -22.86 0.83 -1.87
C ASP A 24 -22.72 1.57 -3.21
N ALA A 25 -21.58 2.25 -3.45
CA ALA A 25 -21.29 2.90 -4.73
C ALA A 25 -21.25 1.90 -5.90
N LEU A 26 -20.53 0.79 -5.73
CA LEU A 26 -20.41 -0.26 -6.76
C LEU A 26 -21.72 -1.03 -7.00
N SER A 27 -22.65 -1.03 -6.04
CA SER A 27 -23.97 -1.66 -6.24
C SER A 27 -24.86 -0.87 -7.21
N ARG A 28 -24.58 0.43 -7.39
CA ARG A 28 -25.27 1.32 -8.34
C ARG A 28 -24.63 1.33 -9.73
N ASP A 29 -23.44 0.72 -9.88
CA ASP A 29 -22.75 0.52 -11.15
C ASP A 29 -23.25 -0.79 -11.77
N GLU A 30 -24.18 -0.70 -12.73
CA GLU A 30 -24.83 -1.86 -13.36
C GLU A 30 -23.82 -2.76 -14.09
N ASP A 31 -22.81 -2.17 -14.73
CA ASP A 31 -21.75 -2.89 -15.42
C ASP A 31 -20.90 -3.67 -14.43
N PHE A 32 -20.44 -3.03 -13.35
CA PHE A 32 -19.68 -3.72 -12.31
C PHE A 32 -20.49 -4.82 -11.64
N ALA A 33 -21.74 -4.55 -11.26
CA ALA A 33 -22.61 -5.51 -10.59
C ALA A 33 -22.93 -6.72 -11.48
N SER A 34 -23.13 -6.52 -12.79
CA SER A 34 -23.36 -7.60 -13.75
C SER A 34 -22.12 -8.48 -13.95
N VAL A 35 -20.94 -7.87 -14.09
CA VAL A 35 -19.66 -8.59 -14.20
C VAL A 35 -19.36 -9.36 -12.92
N ALA A 36 -19.61 -8.78 -11.74
CA ALA A 36 -19.42 -9.46 -10.46
C ALA A 36 -20.27 -10.73 -10.33
N LYS A 37 -21.53 -10.71 -10.80
CA LYS A 37 -22.41 -11.88 -10.85
C LYS A 37 -21.88 -12.99 -11.77
N LEU A 38 -21.27 -12.62 -12.90
CA LEU A 38 -20.64 -13.60 -13.80
C LEU A 38 -19.33 -14.16 -13.23
N TYR A 39 -18.53 -13.30 -12.61
CA TYR A 39 -17.25 -13.66 -12.01
C TYR A 39 -17.41 -14.61 -10.82
N ALA A 40 -18.41 -14.37 -9.96
CA ALA A 40 -18.64 -15.13 -8.73
C ALA A 40 -20.15 -15.34 -8.45
N PRO A 41 -20.85 -16.19 -9.22
CA PRO A 41 -22.31 -16.31 -9.21
C PRO A 41 -22.94 -16.81 -7.90
N ARG A 42 -22.12 -17.34 -6.98
CA ARG A 42 -22.57 -17.86 -5.67
C ARG A 42 -22.20 -16.94 -4.49
N LYS A 43 -21.68 -15.75 -4.76
CA LYS A 43 -21.31 -14.75 -3.75
C LYS A 43 -22.15 -13.50 -3.96
N ASP A 44 -22.59 -12.89 -2.88
CA ASP A 44 -23.13 -11.53 -2.96
C ASP A 44 -22.02 -10.52 -3.31
N LEU A 45 -22.44 -9.35 -3.79
CA LEU A 45 -21.52 -8.29 -4.23
C LEU A 45 -20.58 -7.85 -3.10
N ALA A 46 -21.07 -7.75 -1.87
CA ALA A 46 -20.28 -7.31 -0.72
C ALA A 46 -19.09 -8.23 -0.48
N LYS A 47 -19.32 -9.55 -0.53
CA LYS A 47 -18.27 -10.55 -0.39
C LYS A 47 -17.27 -10.51 -1.55
N VAL A 48 -17.73 -10.33 -2.79
CA VAL A 48 -16.84 -10.18 -3.94
C VAL A 48 -15.92 -8.97 -3.78
N VAL A 49 -16.47 -7.80 -3.45
CA VAL A 49 -15.68 -6.58 -3.25
C VAL A 49 -14.71 -6.72 -2.09
N ALA A 50 -15.13 -7.29 -0.96
CA ALA A 50 -14.27 -7.54 0.20
C ALA A 50 -13.07 -8.43 -0.15
N GLU A 51 -13.29 -9.51 -0.89
CA GLU A 51 -12.22 -10.43 -1.31
C GLU A 51 -11.25 -9.76 -2.30
N LEU A 52 -11.76 -8.99 -3.27
CA LEU A 52 -10.91 -8.25 -4.21
C LEU A 52 -9.99 -7.26 -3.49
N ILE A 53 -10.54 -6.51 -2.52
CA ILE A 53 -9.74 -5.53 -1.78
C ILE A 53 -8.72 -6.19 -0.85
N THR A 54 -9.06 -7.33 -0.25
CA THR A 54 -8.19 -8.09 0.68
C THR A 54 -6.82 -8.42 0.10
N ASP A 55 -6.74 -8.71 -1.20
CA ASP A 55 -5.50 -9.08 -1.87
C ASP A 55 -4.77 -7.90 -2.53
N GLU A 56 -5.45 -6.78 -2.72
CA GLU A 56 -4.95 -5.61 -3.48
C GLU A 56 -4.60 -4.41 -2.60
N HIS A 57 -4.93 -4.47 -1.31
CA HIS A 57 -4.58 -3.42 -0.35
C HIS A 57 -3.23 -3.65 0.33
N VAL A 58 -2.57 -2.55 0.70
CA VAL A 58 -1.44 -2.56 1.64
C VAL A 58 -1.64 -1.46 2.71
N PRO A 59 -1.45 -1.78 4.01
CA PRO A 59 -1.59 -0.77 5.07
C PRO A 59 -0.61 0.40 4.94
N PHE A 60 -1.09 1.62 5.21
CA PHE A 60 -0.23 2.82 5.25
C PHE A 60 0.88 2.67 6.31
N LEU A 61 0.49 2.27 7.52
CA LEU A 61 1.40 2.11 8.65
C LEU A 61 2.33 0.90 8.45
N SER A 62 3.64 1.14 8.52
CA SER A 62 4.69 0.10 8.42
C SER A 62 4.54 -1.00 9.47
N ALA A 63 4.15 -0.64 10.70
CA ALA A 63 3.87 -1.59 11.79
C ALA A 63 2.77 -2.59 11.47
N LEU A 64 1.87 -2.25 10.54
CA LEU A 64 0.80 -3.13 10.06
C LEU A 64 1.18 -3.88 8.78
N ARG A 65 2.38 -3.66 8.22
CA ARG A 65 2.89 -4.33 7.01
C ARG A 65 3.95 -5.38 7.31
N TYR A 66 4.88 -5.05 8.20
CA TYR A 66 6.08 -5.85 8.44
C TYR A 66 5.99 -6.74 9.67
N LYS A 67 6.70 -7.86 9.61
CA LYS A 67 7.11 -8.63 10.79
C LYS A 67 8.29 -7.93 11.49
N PRO A 68 8.69 -8.34 12.70
CA PRO A 68 9.85 -7.77 13.37
C PRO A 68 11.13 -7.73 12.52
N SER A 69 11.38 -8.75 11.69
CA SER A 69 12.53 -8.77 10.79
C SER A 69 12.46 -7.68 9.71
N GLY A 70 11.26 -7.42 9.17
CA GLY A 70 11.02 -6.35 8.21
C GLY A 70 11.12 -4.97 8.84
N LEU A 71 10.68 -4.80 10.09
CA LEU A 71 10.84 -3.53 10.82
C LEU A 71 12.31 -3.16 11.04
N LYS A 72 13.17 -4.15 11.33
CA LYS A 72 14.62 -3.90 11.42
C LYS A 72 15.18 -3.41 10.08
N LYS A 73 14.84 -4.09 8.98
CA LYS A 73 15.25 -3.66 7.64
C LYS A 73 14.71 -2.26 7.30
N ARG A 74 13.48 -1.95 7.72
CA ARG A 74 12.89 -0.62 7.52
C ARG A 74 13.69 0.48 8.21
N ALA A 75 14.13 0.24 9.44
CA ALA A 75 15.01 1.18 10.14
C ALA A 75 16.34 1.38 9.38
N ASP A 76 16.97 0.29 8.90
CA ASP A 76 18.20 0.38 8.11
C ASP A 76 18.00 1.19 6.80
N TRP A 77 16.82 1.04 6.16
CA TRP A 77 16.45 1.84 4.97
C TRP A 77 16.21 3.31 5.30
N GLU A 78 15.55 3.61 6.42
CA GLU A 78 15.31 4.99 6.86
C GLU A 78 16.62 5.71 7.19
N GLU A 79 17.58 5.03 7.82
CA GLU A 79 18.94 5.56 8.04
C GLU A 79 19.64 5.88 6.71
N VAL A 80 19.56 4.98 5.72
CA VAL A 80 20.10 5.24 4.38
C VAL A 80 19.46 6.45 3.72
N TRP A 81 18.14 6.62 3.82
CA TRP A 81 17.45 7.80 3.29
C TRP A 81 17.84 9.08 4.00
N ASP A 82 18.09 9.02 5.31
CA ASP A 82 18.56 10.18 6.07
C ASP A 82 19.95 10.62 5.61
N LEU A 83 20.84 9.67 5.35
CA LEU A 83 22.16 9.96 4.78
C LEU A 83 22.06 10.52 3.35
N GLN A 84 21.16 9.99 2.52
CA GLN A 84 20.91 10.51 1.17
C GLN A 84 20.35 11.93 1.19
N ARG A 85 19.46 12.24 2.14
CA ARG A 85 18.98 13.63 2.33
C ARG A 85 20.10 14.57 2.78
N GLN A 86 21.05 14.09 3.58
CA GLN A 86 22.26 14.86 3.94
C GLN A 86 23.17 15.06 2.74
N GLU A 87 23.34 14.05 1.88
CA GLU A 87 24.03 14.18 0.60
C GLU A 87 23.36 15.27 -0.26
N ASP A 88 22.05 15.20 -0.47
CA ASP A 88 21.29 16.18 -1.26
C ASP A 88 21.44 17.61 -0.73
N ALA A 89 21.55 17.79 0.58
CA ALA A 89 21.71 19.07 1.25
C ALA A 89 23.16 19.60 1.29
N ALA A 90 24.16 18.82 0.89
CA ALA A 90 25.56 19.19 1.01
C ALA A 90 25.93 20.34 0.04
N PRO A 91 26.86 21.24 0.44
CA PRO A 91 27.09 22.51 -0.27
C PRO A 91 27.79 22.36 -1.63
N ASP A 92 28.54 21.28 -1.84
CA ASP A 92 29.32 21.05 -3.05
C ASP A 92 29.54 19.55 -3.33
N GLU A 93 29.98 19.23 -4.55
CA GLU A 93 30.20 17.84 -4.98
C GLU A 93 31.26 17.07 -4.18
N PRO A 94 32.38 17.68 -3.74
CA PRO A 94 33.30 17.02 -2.81
C PRO A 94 32.61 16.56 -1.51
N ALA A 95 31.78 17.41 -0.89
CA ALA A 95 31.04 17.06 0.32
C ALA A 95 30.00 15.97 0.05
N LYS A 96 29.24 16.06 -1.06
CA LYS A 96 28.29 15.02 -1.49
C LYS A 96 28.96 13.67 -1.66
N ARG A 97 30.09 13.63 -2.38
CA ARG A 97 30.85 12.40 -2.63
C ARG A 97 31.29 11.74 -1.32
N LYS A 98 31.79 12.53 -0.36
CA LYS A 98 32.20 12.00 0.95
C LYS A 98 31.04 11.34 1.69
N ILE A 99 29.85 11.94 1.65
CA ILE A 99 28.64 11.35 2.27
C ILE A 99 28.26 10.08 1.52
N ARG A 100 28.11 10.15 0.20
CA ARG A 100 27.72 9.03 -0.66
C ARG A 100 28.60 7.80 -0.46
N ASP A 101 29.91 7.99 -0.39
CA ASP A 101 30.89 6.90 -0.22
C ASP A 101 30.77 6.21 1.16
N SER A 102 30.10 6.84 2.13
CA SER A 102 29.82 6.27 3.45
C SER A 102 28.46 5.57 3.58
N ILE A 103 27.55 5.75 2.61
CA ILE A 103 26.20 5.20 2.68
C ILE A 103 26.24 3.68 2.45
N PRO A 104 25.78 2.85 3.39
CA PRO A 104 25.74 1.40 3.20
C PRO A 104 24.63 1.02 2.20
N VAL A 105 24.82 -0.10 1.51
CA VAL A 105 23.75 -0.67 0.68
C VAL A 105 22.68 -1.28 1.61
N PRO A 106 21.42 -0.83 1.56
CA PRO A 106 20.40 -1.32 2.47
C PRO A 106 20.02 -2.79 2.18
N PRO A 107 19.57 -3.55 3.19
CA PRO A 107 19.19 -4.94 3.01
C PRO A 107 17.94 -5.09 2.13
N ARG A 108 17.88 -6.17 1.35
CA ARG A 108 16.68 -6.50 0.57
C ARG A 108 15.62 -7.20 1.43
N TYR A 109 14.36 -6.88 1.18
CA TYR A 109 13.22 -7.58 1.77
C TYR A 109 13.00 -8.94 1.11
N THR A 110 12.34 -9.83 1.85
CA THR A 110 11.85 -11.14 1.42
C THR A 110 10.39 -11.30 1.85
N SER A 111 9.70 -12.33 1.35
CA SER A 111 8.35 -12.65 1.81
C SER A 111 8.27 -12.92 3.32
N ALA A 112 9.37 -13.37 3.93
CA ALA A 112 9.45 -13.60 5.38
C ALA A 112 9.43 -12.32 6.21
N ASP A 113 9.61 -11.15 5.60
CA ASP A 113 9.64 -9.86 6.29
C ASP A 113 8.28 -9.16 6.37
N LEU A 114 7.30 -9.62 5.58
CA LEU A 114 5.95 -9.04 5.53
C LEU A 114 4.93 -9.94 6.22
N LEU A 115 3.89 -9.31 6.77
CA LEU A 115 2.82 -10.02 7.49
C LEU A 115 1.96 -10.87 6.55
N ARG A 116 1.83 -10.49 5.27
CA ARG A 116 0.98 -11.20 4.29
C ARG A 116 1.68 -11.43 2.95
N PRO A 117 1.38 -12.56 2.27
CA PRO A 117 1.86 -12.79 0.91
C PRO A 117 1.39 -11.74 -0.11
N SER A 118 0.17 -11.20 0.04
CA SER A 118 -0.36 -10.13 -0.82
C SER A 118 0.51 -8.87 -0.74
N TYR A 119 0.93 -8.48 0.46
CA TYR A 119 1.82 -7.33 0.64
C TYR A 119 3.17 -7.56 -0.04
N TRP A 120 3.73 -8.76 0.08
CA TRP A 120 4.98 -9.11 -0.61
C TRP A 120 4.83 -9.02 -2.14
N ARG A 121 3.71 -9.50 -2.68
CA ARG A 121 3.40 -9.42 -4.11
C ARG A 121 3.35 -7.97 -4.60
N ALA A 122 2.74 -7.08 -3.82
CA ALA A 122 2.64 -5.65 -4.13
C ALA A 122 3.96 -4.90 -3.96
N ARG A 123 4.78 -5.24 -2.96
CA ARG A 123 5.95 -4.43 -2.55
C ARG A 123 7.30 -4.94 -3.05
N GLY A 124 7.47 -6.25 -3.10
CA GLY A 124 8.69 -6.92 -3.55
C GLY A 124 9.95 -6.60 -2.76
N LYS A 125 11.11 -6.96 -3.33
CA LYS A 125 12.42 -6.97 -2.64
C LYS A 125 12.95 -5.60 -2.19
N LEU A 126 12.39 -4.51 -2.72
CA LEU A 126 12.79 -3.12 -2.42
C LEU A 126 11.67 -2.35 -1.70
N ASP A 127 10.57 -3.01 -1.36
CA ASP A 127 9.38 -2.40 -0.77
C ASP A 127 8.79 -1.20 -1.55
N VAL A 128 8.83 -1.25 -2.89
CA VAL A 128 8.27 -0.18 -3.73
C VAL A 128 6.74 -0.20 -3.62
N PRO A 129 6.05 0.92 -3.34
CA PRO A 129 4.59 0.98 -3.33
C PRO A 129 4.03 0.69 -4.73
N LYS A 130 3.45 -0.50 -4.92
CA LYS A 130 2.75 -0.89 -6.17
C LYS A 130 1.40 -1.55 -5.89
N GLU A 131 0.89 -1.44 -4.67
CA GLU A 131 -0.49 -1.77 -4.34
C GLU A 131 -1.47 -0.90 -5.11
N ARG A 132 -2.69 -1.42 -5.29
CA ARG A 132 -3.79 -0.64 -5.89
C ARG A 132 -4.47 0.26 -4.87
N PHE A 133 -4.57 -0.21 -3.62
CA PHE A 133 -5.26 0.49 -2.54
C PHE A 133 -4.37 0.63 -1.31
N VAL A 134 -4.40 1.79 -0.66
CA VAL A 134 -3.82 1.95 0.67
C VAL A 134 -4.93 1.84 1.70
N SER A 135 -4.72 1.02 2.73
CA SER A 135 -5.69 0.90 3.82
C SER A 135 -5.26 1.65 5.07
N TYR A 136 -6.22 2.28 5.73
CA TYR A 136 -6.02 3.09 6.93
C TYR A 136 -6.69 2.40 8.13
N GLY A 137 -5.93 1.58 8.85
CA GLY A 137 -6.43 0.86 10.01
C GLY A 137 -5.49 0.97 11.21
N GLN A 138 -5.95 0.51 12.37
CA GLN A 138 -5.16 0.43 13.61
C GLN A 138 -4.61 -0.98 13.88
N THR A 139 -5.09 -1.99 13.16
CA THR A 139 -4.70 -3.39 13.30
C THR A 139 -4.46 -4.02 11.94
N ASN A 140 -3.65 -5.08 11.86
CA ASN A 140 -3.53 -5.87 10.64
C ASN A 140 -4.79 -6.73 10.44
N ALA A 141 -5.80 -6.18 9.77
CA ALA A 141 -6.97 -6.91 9.32
C ALA A 141 -6.76 -7.46 7.90
N ALA A 142 -7.42 -8.58 7.59
CA ALA A 142 -7.40 -9.14 6.25
C ALA A 142 -8.16 -8.27 5.27
N THR A 143 -9.33 -7.81 5.70
CA THR A 143 -10.17 -6.89 4.97
C THR A 143 -10.36 -5.67 5.86
N PRO A 144 -9.57 -4.61 5.69
CA PRO A 144 -9.78 -3.36 6.42
C PRO A 144 -11.16 -2.76 6.11
N GLU A 145 -11.57 -1.80 6.93
CA GLU A 145 -12.82 -1.09 6.69
C GLU A 145 -12.61 0.22 5.96
N LEU A 146 -11.38 0.71 5.81
CA LEU A 146 -11.08 2.07 5.37
C LEU A 146 -9.90 2.10 4.37
N TYR A 147 -10.12 2.75 3.22
CA TYR A 147 -9.23 2.75 2.05
C TYR A 147 -9.12 4.13 1.41
N GLY A 148 -8.01 4.43 0.76
CA GLY A 148 -7.80 5.65 -0.02
C GLY A 148 -6.43 5.68 -0.68
#